data_AF-A0A7S2HKQ6-F1
#
_entry.id   AF-A0A7S2HKQ6-F1
#
_cell.length_a   1.000
_cell.length_b   1.000
_cell.length_c   1.000
_cell.angle_alpha   90.00
_cell.angle_beta   90.00
_cell.angle_gamma   90.00
#
_symmetry.space_group_name_H-M   'P 1'
#
loop_
_entity.id
_entity.type
_entity.pdbx_description
1 polymer ?
#
loop_
_entity_poly.entity_id
_entity_poly.type
_entity_poly.pdbx_seq_one_letter_code
_entity_poly.pdbx_strand_id
1 'polypeptide(L)'
;ETDAAAKTIAGYMRCMSSKLRNSGKGEQNAEMMVVSRIDGALVIEDHGGWALRNQSMTRMLRTLDASGSLLDFPPMVVQTGDRCIVKHTLNDGVELDLWQSQPVPEELRARLPLRRVLSMCTTPKYADVAVPDWCFDAWPEAGVEQGSFDKACAKLAEAGAQPPTKGDMLSWCGTAHHHPSRLRLMELAKEHPALLACVNVVDKAVDKSAHLSMCEQAERYGLLLDVQGKGYSSRLKLLLHTGRAVFVAKRPWEEYFQQG
;
A
#
# COMPACT_ATOMS: atom_id res chain seq x y z
N GLU A 1 -20.14 7.75 19.77
CA GLU A 1 -19.33 7.15 18.67
C GLU A 1 -19.29 8.01 17.41
N THR A 2 -20.39 8.61 16.97
CA THR A 2 -20.47 9.52 15.79
C THR A 2 -19.58 10.77 15.90
N ASP A 3 -19.41 11.34 17.10
CA ASP A 3 -18.62 12.56 17.32
C ASP A 3 -17.09 12.33 17.21
N ALA A 4 -16.61 11.16 17.64
CA ALA A 4 -15.18 10.79 17.55
C ALA A 4 -14.76 10.50 16.10
N ALA A 5 -15.63 9.81 15.34
CA ALA A 5 -15.44 9.58 13.91
C ALA A 5 -15.46 10.91 13.12
N ALA A 6 -16.36 11.83 13.44
CA ALA A 6 -16.44 13.14 12.81
C ALA A 6 -15.18 14.00 13.07
N LYS A 7 -14.69 14.04 14.32
CA LYS A 7 -13.44 14.73 14.70
C LYS A 7 -12.22 14.13 14.00
N THR A 8 -12.18 12.80 13.87
CA THR A 8 -11.16 12.05 13.14
C THR A 8 -11.15 12.41 11.64
N ILE A 9 -12.31 12.44 11.00
CA ILE A 9 -12.46 12.83 9.59
C ILE A 9 -12.04 14.31 9.38
N ALA A 10 -12.43 15.22 10.27
CA ALA A 10 -12.04 16.62 10.20
C ALA A 10 -10.53 16.85 10.40
N GLY A 11 -9.89 16.06 11.27
CA GLY A 11 -8.42 16.04 11.42
C GLY A 11 -7.72 15.54 10.15
N TYR A 12 -8.24 14.46 9.55
CA TYR A 12 -7.74 13.90 8.30
C TYR A 12 -7.80 14.90 7.14
N MET A 13 -8.95 15.57 6.94
CA MET A 13 -9.13 16.54 5.86
C MET A 13 -8.16 17.71 5.97
N ARG A 14 -7.89 18.23 7.18
CA ARG A 14 -6.91 19.31 7.40
C ARG A 14 -5.48 18.90 7.03
N CYS A 15 -5.08 17.68 7.36
CA CYS A 15 -3.75 17.17 7.02
C CYS A 15 -3.57 17.04 5.49
N MET A 16 -4.57 16.50 4.79
CA MET A 16 -4.55 16.33 3.34
C MET A 16 -4.49 17.68 2.60
N SER A 17 -5.27 18.68 3.03
CA SER A 17 -5.26 20.03 2.45
C SER A 17 -3.91 20.74 2.57
N SER A 18 -3.13 20.44 3.62
CA SER A 18 -1.81 21.04 3.81
C SER A 18 -0.74 20.47 2.87
N LYS A 19 -0.83 19.19 2.50
CA LYS A 19 0.15 18.52 1.63
C LYS A 19 -0.07 18.85 0.15
N LEU A 20 -1.31 19.12 -0.26
CA LEU A 20 -1.63 19.57 -1.62
C LEU A 20 -1.01 20.93 -1.97
N ARG A 21 -0.77 21.80 -0.97
CA ARG A 21 -0.16 23.14 -1.21
C ARG A 21 1.30 23.10 -1.67
N ASN A 22 2.02 22.00 -1.48
CA ASN A 22 3.47 21.96 -1.71
C ASN A 22 3.88 21.38 -3.08
N SER A 23 2.94 20.92 -3.92
CA SER A 23 3.23 20.39 -5.26
C SER A 23 2.87 21.39 -6.36
N GLY A 24 3.48 22.59 -6.35
CA GLY A 24 3.61 23.52 -7.49
C GLY A 24 2.37 24.10 -8.19
N LYS A 25 1.22 23.42 -8.17
CA LYS A 25 -0.09 23.82 -8.71
C LYS A 25 -1.27 23.17 -7.96
N GLY A 26 -1.01 22.37 -6.90
CA GLY A 26 -2.07 21.69 -6.14
C GLY A 26 -2.54 20.36 -6.73
N GLU A 27 -1.99 19.95 -7.87
CA GLU A 27 -2.29 18.68 -8.52
C GLU A 27 -1.18 17.67 -8.17
N GLN A 28 -1.57 16.48 -7.70
CA GLN A 28 -0.64 15.35 -7.58
C GLN A 28 -0.53 14.70 -8.96
N ASN A 29 0.70 14.33 -9.36
CA ASN A 29 0.91 13.52 -10.55
C ASN A 29 0.04 12.25 -10.47
N ALA A 30 -0.53 11.83 -11.59
CA ALA A 30 -1.32 10.61 -11.65
C ALA A 30 -0.41 9.42 -11.33
N GLU A 31 -0.69 8.67 -10.26
CA GLU A 31 0.07 7.47 -9.88
C GLU A 31 -0.27 6.31 -10.83
N MET A 32 0.13 6.45 -12.09
CA MET A 32 -0.34 5.65 -13.22
C MET A 32 0.72 5.45 -14.29
N MET A 33 0.65 4.31 -14.96
CA MET A 33 1.44 3.95 -16.14
C MET A 33 0.51 3.38 -17.20
N VAL A 34 0.80 3.62 -18.48
CA VAL A 34 0.24 2.84 -19.58
C VAL A 34 1.31 1.88 -20.07
N VAL A 35 0.98 0.59 -20.08
CA VAL A 35 1.91 -0.48 -20.43
C VAL A 35 1.32 -1.28 -21.57
N SER A 36 2.14 -1.61 -22.57
CA SER A 36 1.77 -2.49 -23.67
C SER A 36 2.96 -3.35 -24.07
N ARG A 37 2.69 -4.48 -24.73
CA ARG A 37 3.72 -5.23 -25.42
C ARG A 37 3.22 -5.59 -26.80
N ILE A 38 3.87 -5.06 -27.84
CA ILE A 38 3.42 -5.16 -29.22
C ILE A 38 4.62 -5.58 -30.07
N ASP A 39 4.45 -6.64 -30.86
CA ASP A 39 5.48 -7.22 -31.72
C ASP A 39 6.77 -7.55 -30.93
N GLY A 40 6.59 -8.09 -29.72
CA GLY A 40 7.69 -8.45 -28.83
C GLY A 40 8.38 -7.29 -28.11
N ALA A 41 7.92 -6.04 -28.28
CA ALA A 41 8.51 -4.87 -27.62
C ALA A 41 7.64 -4.37 -26.46
N LEU A 42 8.19 -4.35 -25.25
CA LEU A 42 7.56 -3.73 -24.08
C LEU A 42 7.66 -2.20 -24.15
N VAL A 43 6.52 -1.52 -24.11
CA VAL A 43 6.40 -0.06 -24.04
C VAL A 43 5.77 0.34 -22.70
N ILE A 44 6.40 1.29 -22.02
CA ILE A 44 5.95 1.83 -20.75
C ILE A 44 5.89 3.36 -20.86
N GLU A 45 4.69 3.90 -20.75
CA GLU A 45 4.42 5.34 -20.64
C GLU A 45 4.18 5.66 -19.16
N ASP A 46 5.11 6.38 -18.53
CA ASP A 46 5.03 6.78 -17.11
C ASP A 46 4.37 8.16 -17.00
N HIS A 47 3.22 8.23 -16.32
CA HIS A 47 2.46 9.48 -16.10
C HIS A 47 2.70 10.08 -14.71
N GLY A 48 3.77 9.63 -14.04
CA GLY A 48 4.20 10.08 -12.73
C GLY A 48 3.76 9.16 -11.59
N GLY A 49 4.21 9.47 -10.39
CA GLY A 49 3.87 8.66 -9.23
C GLY A 49 4.49 9.20 -7.95
N TRP A 50 4.07 8.60 -6.83
CA TRP A 50 4.65 8.90 -5.53
C TRP A 50 5.85 7.98 -5.25
N ALA A 51 6.95 8.57 -4.75
CA ALA A 51 8.17 7.86 -4.39
C ALA A 51 8.69 6.92 -5.50
N LEU A 52 9.12 5.71 -5.15
CA LEU A 52 9.73 4.74 -6.06
C LEU A 52 8.71 3.82 -6.75
N ARG A 53 7.40 4.05 -6.63
CA ARG A 53 6.38 3.07 -7.04
C ARG A 53 6.43 2.73 -8.53
N ASN A 54 6.36 3.73 -9.41
CA ASN A 54 6.42 3.50 -10.86
C ASN A 54 7.77 2.96 -11.31
N GLN A 55 8.86 3.40 -10.67
CA GLN A 55 10.19 2.90 -10.97
C GLN A 55 10.32 1.41 -10.60
N SER A 56 9.74 1.02 -9.47
CA SER A 56 9.70 -0.37 -9.00
C SER A 56 8.86 -1.24 -9.93
N MET A 57 7.66 -0.78 -10.29
CA MET A 57 6.81 -1.45 -11.28
C MET A 57 7.50 -1.57 -12.65
N THR A 58 8.20 -0.52 -13.10
CA THR A 58 8.98 -0.55 -14.35
C THR A 58 10.06 -1.63 -14.31
N ARG A 59 10.81 -1.74 -13.21
CA ARG A 59 11.84 -2.77 -13.04
C ARG A 59 11.23 -4.17 -13.02
N MET A 60 10.13 -4.36 -12.31
CA MET A 60 9.41 -5.64 -12.26
C MET A 60 8.91 -6.05 -13.66
N LEU A 61 8.29 -5.14 -14.40
CA LEU A 61 7.81 -5.38 -15.77
C LEU A 61 8.95 -5.72 -16.73
N ARG A 62 10.06 -4.97 -16.66
CA ARG A 62 11.24 -5.24 -17.50
C ARG A 62 11.90 -6.58 -17.15
N THR A 63 11.91 -6.95 -15.88
CA THR A 63 12.42 -8.27 -15.44
C THR A 63 11.53 -9.40 -15.98
N LEU A 64 10.20 -9.21 -15.95
CA LEU A 64 9.25 -10.17 -16.52
C LEU A 64 9.41 -10.28 -18.04
N ASP A 65 9.56 -9.17 -18.75
CA ASP A 65 9.79 -9.17 -20.20
C ASP A 65 11.11 -9.85 -20.58
N ALA A 66 12.20 -9.54 -19.86
CA ALA A 66 13.50 -10.17 -20.06
C ALA A 66 13.51 -11.68 -19.80
N SER A 67 12.54 -12.20 -19.04
CA SER A 67 12.37 -13.65 -18.83
C SER A 67 11.83 -14.38 -20.07
N GLY A 68 11.33 -13.65 -21.07
CA GLY A 68 10.67 -14.20 -22.25
C GLY A 68 9.25 -14.74 -21.99
N SER A 69 8.75 -14.65 -20.76
CA SER A 69 7.44 -15.17 -20.37
C SER A 69 6.27 -14.23 -20.65
N LEU A 70 6.56 -12.97 -20.97
CA LEU A 70 5.54 -11.96 -21.25
C LEU A 70 5.03 -12.13 -22.68
N LEU A 71 3.72 -12.32 -22.84
CA LEU A 71 3.07 -12.35 -24.16
C LEU A 71 2.78 -10.92 -24.63
N ASP A 72 2.49 -10.74 -25.92
CA ASP A 72 1.99 -9.46 -26.43
C ASP A 72 0.60 -9.15 -25.86
N PHE A 73 0.36 -7.89 -25.50
CA PHE A 73 -0.91 -7.41 -24.98
C PHE A 73 -1.16 -5.94 -25.41
N PRO A 74 -2.43 -5.57 -25.63
CA PRO A 74 -2.79 -4.20 -25.96
C PRO A 74 -2.49 -3.26 -24.78
N PRO A 75 -2.45 -1.93 -25.00
CA PRO A 75 -2.29 -0.96 -23.92
C PRO A 75 -3.25 -1.18 -22.74
N MET A 76 -2.66 -1.23 -21.55
CA MET A 76 -3.33 -1.43 -20.27
C MET A 76 -2.84 -0.41 -19.26
N VAL A 77 -3.70 -0.09 -18.29
CA VAL A 77 -3.37 0.82 -17.20
C VAL A 77 -2.80 0.04 -16.04
N VAL A 78 -1.70 0.54 -15.49
CA VAL A 78 -1.19 0.14 -14.18
C VAL A 78 -1.30 1.34 -13.24
N GLN A 79 -2.21 1.26 -12.28
CA GLN A 79 -2.36 2.22 -11.20
C GLN A 79 -1.46 1.79 -10.04
N THR A 80 -0.57 2.67 -9.58
CA THR A 80 0.45 2.35 -8.55
C THR A 80 0.17 2.99 -7.20
N GLY A 81 -0.85 3.83 -7.10
CA GLY A 81 -1.28 4.45 -5.86
C GLY A 81 -1.97 3.48 -4.88
N ASP A 82 -2.56 4.06 -3.84
CA ASP A 82 -3.07 3.27 -2.70
C ASP A 82 -4.46 2.66 -2.93
N ARG A 83 -5.18 3.01 -4.01
CA ARG A 83 -6.59 2.67 -4.22
C ARG A 83 -6.91 2.41 -5.69
N CYS A 84 -7.95 1.62 -5.90
CA CYS A 84 -8.61 1.42 -7.19
C CYS A 84 -9.20 2.70 -7.76
N ILE A 85 -9.36 2.71 -9.08
CA ILE A 85 -9.90 3.85 -9.84
C ILE A 85 -11.08 3.47 -10.74
N VAL A 86 -11.44 2.20 -10.86
CA VAL A 86 -12.55 1.75 -11.71
C VAL A 86 -13.60 1.05 -10.88
N LYS A 87 -14.76 1.68 -10.73
CA LYS A 87 -15.86 1.18 -9.91
C LYS A 87 -16.90 0.47 -10.78
N HIS A 88 -17.48 -0.61 -10.27
CA HIS A 88 -18.67 -1.21 -10.87
C HIS A 88 -19.88 -0.27 -10.75
N THR A 89 -20.65 -0.15 -11.84
CA THR A 89 -21.95 0.54 -11.84
C THR A 89 -23.09 -0.46 -11.67
N LEU A 90 -24.31 0.03 -11.43
CA LEU A 90 -25.49 -0.82 -11.20
C LEU A 90 -25.89 -1.69 -12.40
N ASN A 91 -25.43 -1.36 -13.62
CA ASN A 91 -25.82 -2.03 -14.87
C ASN A 91 -24.65 -2.85 -15.47
N ASP A 92 -23.84 -3.50 -14.63
CA ASP A 92 -22.63 -4.23 -15.03
C ASP A 92 -21.63 -3.39 -15.86
N GLY A 93 -21.75 -2.07 -15.75
CA GLY A 93 -20.84 -1.11 -16.33
C GLY A 93 -19.66 -0.81 -15.41
N VAL A 94 -18.75 0.02 -15.90
CA VAL A 94 -17.63 0.53 -15.12
C VAL A 94 -17.53 2.04 -15.29
N GLU A 95 -17.13 2.74 -14.23
CA GLU A 95 -16.90 4.18 -14.23
C GLU A 95 -15.60 4.52 -13.51
N LEU A 96 -15.03 5.67 -13.83
CA LEU A 96 -13.85 6.18 -13.15
C LEU A 96 -14.24 6.77 -11.78
N ASP A 97 -13.69 6.22 -10.70
CA ASP A 97 -13.85 6.71 -9.33
C ASP A 97 -12.69 7.66 -9.00
N LEU A 98 -12.91 8.95 -9.28
CA LEU A 98 -11.96 10.03 -9.02
C LEU A 98 -11.94 10.39 -7.52
N TRP A 99 -11.45 9.46 -6.70
CA TRP A 99 -11.42 9.66 -5.24
C TRP A 99 -10.24 10.50 -4.77
N GLN A 100 -9.21 10.66 -5.61
CA GLN A 100 -8.06 11.51 -5.32
C GLN A 100 -8.08 12.74 -6.21
N SER A 101 -7.48 13.83 -5.73
CA SER A 101 -7.07 15.00 -6.51
C SER A 101 -5.97 14.67 -7.54
N GLN A 102 -5.97 13.45 -8.07
CA GLN A 102 -5.16 12.98 -9.16
C GLN A 102 -6.07 12.91 -10.39
N PRO A 103 -6.15 13.99 -11.19
CA PRO A 103 -6.89 13.93 -12.43
C PRO A 103 -6.23 12.87 -13.33
N VAL A 104 -7.00 11.88 -13.79
CA VAL A 104 -6.56 11.06 -14.91
C VAL A 104 -6.48 11.99 -16.13
N PRO A 105 -5.31 12.11 -16.78
CA PRO A 105 -5.14 12.95 -17.97
C PRO A 105 -6.29 12.71 -18.97
N GLU A 106 -6.84 13.78 -19.53
CA GLU A 106 -7.99 13.69 -20.44
C GLU A 106 -7.71 12.80 -21.65
N GLU A 107 -6.50 12.91 -22.19
CA GLU A 107 -5.96 12.05 -23.25
C GLU A 107 -5.96 10.56 -22.89
N LEU A 108 -5.70 10.23 -21.62
CA LEU A 108 -5.81 8.87 -21.12
C LEU A 108 -7.29 8.50 -21.00
N ARG A 109 -8.13 9.32 -20.37
CA ARG A 109 -9.57 9.02 -20.23
C ARG A 109 -10.24 8.68 -21.56
N ALA A 110 -9.85 9.33 -22.66
CA ALA A 110 -10.38 9.06 -24.00
C ALA A 110 -9.90 7.73 -24.61
N ARG A 111 -8.76 7.19 -24.16
CA ARG A 111 -8.07 6.02 -24.76
C ARG A 111 -8.07 4.78 -23.87
N LEU A 112 -8.36 4.92 -22.58
CA LEU A 112 -8.16 3.85 -21.62
C LEU A 112 -9.29 2.81 -21.67
N PRO A 113 -8.97 1.52 -21.84
CA PRO A 113 -9.94 0.46 -21.62
C PRO A 113 -10.17 0.31 -20.11
N LEU A 114 -11.12 1.08 -19.55
CA LEU A 114 -11.42 1.09 -18.11
C LEU A 114 -11.74 -0.30 -17.54
N ARG A 115 -12.17 -1.27 -18.37
CA ARG A 115 -12.40 -2.66 -17.94
C ARG A 115 -11.14 -3.45 -17.58
N ARG A 116 -9.93 -2.93 -17.82
CA ARG A 116 -8.66 -3.63 -17.59
C ARG A 116 -7.62 -2.72 -16.93
N VAL A 117 -7.95 -2.23 -15.74
CA VAL A 117 -6.99 -1.51 -14.89
C VAL A 117 -6.37 -2.48 -13.90
N LEU A 118 -5.03 -2.52 -13.89
CA LEU A 118 -4.25 -3.24 -12.90
C LEU A 118 -3.96 -2.30 -11.74
N SER A 119 -4.27 -2.72 -10.52
CA SER A 119 -4.09 -1.92 -9.30
C SER A 119 -3.41 -2.75 -8.23
N MET A 120 -2.80 -2.10 -7.24
CA MET A 120 -2.07 -2.80 -6.17
C MET A 120 -3.00 -3.56 -5.20
N CYS A 121 -4.30 -3.29 -5.26
CA CYS A 121 -5.34 -3.93 -4.46
C CYS A 121 -6.69 -3.86 -5.18
N THR A 122 -7.71 -4.52 -4.64
CA THR A 122 -9.11 -4.37 -5.07
C THR A 122 -10.11 -4.59 -3.93
N THR A 123 -11.40 -4.43 -4.25
CA THR A 123 -12.55 -4.85 -3.42
C THR A 123 -13.68 -5.26 -4.38
N PRO A 124 -14.73 -5.98 -3.94
CA PRO A 124 -15.90 -6.28 -4.78
C PRO A 124 -16.61 -5.06 -5.40
N LYS A 125 -16.36 -3.85 -4.88
CA LYS A 125 -16.89 -2.59 -5.44
C LYS A 125 -16.15 -2.13 -6.72
N TYR A 126 -14.92 -2.61 -6.94
CA TYR A 126 -14.03 -2.14 -8.01
C TYR A 126 -13.79 -3.25 -9.04
N ALA A 127 -13.70 -2.84 -10.30
CA ALA A 127 -13.37 -3.71 -11.43
C ALA A 127 -11.85 -3.83 -11.65
N ASP A 128 -11.04 -3.07 -10.91
CA ASP A 128 -9.60 -3.17 -10.92
C ASP A 128 -9.13 -4.59 -10.55
N VAL A 129 -8.15 -5.09 -11.29
CA VAL A 129 -7.52 -6.38 -11.04
C VAL A 129 -6.30 -6.15 -10.13
N ALA A 130 -6.28 -6.83 -8.99
CA ALA A 130 -5.15 -6.73 -8.06
C ALA A 130 -3.91 -7.41 -8.64
N VAL A 131 -2.77 -6.73 -8.60
CA VAL A 131 -1.46 -7.25 -9.03
C VAL A 131 -0.42 -7.11 -7.91
N PRO A 132 0.73 -7.82 -8.00
CA PRO A 132 1.84 -7.58 -7.09
C PRO A 132 2.22 -6.11 -7.05
N ASP A 133 2.43 -5.58 -5.84
CA ASP A 133 2.75 -4.18 -5.66
C ASP A 133 4.25 -3.89 -5.79
N TRP A 134 4.57 -2.60 -5.79
CA TRP A 134 5.94 -2.08 -5.85
C TRP A 134 6.85 -2.55 -4.70
N CYS A 135 6.29 -3.03 -3.58
CA CYS A 135 7.07 -3.55 -2.45
C CYS A 135 7.87 -4.82 -2.81
N PHE A 136 7.46 -5.57 -3.83
CA PHE A 136 8.23 -6.73 -4.30
C PHE A 136 9.56 -6.35 -4.97
N ASP A 137 9.77 -5.07 -5.29
CA ASP A 137 11.06 -4.57 -5.75
C ASP A 137 11.70 -3.64 -4.72
N ALA A 138 11.04 -2.59 -4.24
CA ALA A 138 11.67 -1.64 -3.32
C ALA A 138 10.67 -0.96 -2.36
N TRP A 139 10.95 -1.05 -1.05
CA TRP A 139 10.34 -0.21 -0.02
C TRP A 139 11.37 0.07 1.10
N PRO A 140 12.30 1.02 0.90
CA PRO A 140 13.41 1.25 1.83
C PRO A 140 12.97 1.58 3.26
N GLU A 141 11.85 2.30 3.44
CA GLU A 141 11.30 2.62 4.76
C GLU A 141 10.83 1.37 5.52
N ALA A 142 10.57 0.27 4.82
CA ALA A 142 10.24 -1.04 5.38
C ALA A 142 11.45 -1.97 5.46
N GLY A 143 12.65 -1.52 5.06
CA GLY A 143 13.85 -2.35 4.98
C GLY A 143 13.92 -3.23 3.73
N VAL A 144 13.10 -2.95 2.71
CA VAL A 144 13.16 -3.63 1.41
C VAL A 144 13.97 -2.76 0.45
N GLU A 145 15.25 -3.06 0.31
CA GLU A 145 16.10 -2.44 -0.71
C GLU A 145 15.70 -2.91 -2.11
N GLN A 146 16.07 -2.12 -3.13
CA GLN A 146 15.76 -2.43 -4.53
C GLN A 146 16.19 -3.85 -4.93
N GLY A 147 15.28 -4.60 -5.57
CA GLY A 147 15.50 -5.97 -6.03
C GLY A 147 15.84 -6.96 -4.92
N SER A 148 15.55 -6.63 -3.65
CA SER A 148 16.01 -7.38 -2.48
C SER A 148 14.87 -7.85 -1.57
N PHE A 149 13.66 -8.05 -2.13
CA PHE A 149 12.50 -8.55 -1.39
C PHE A 149 12.80 -9.87 -0.66
N ASP A 150 13.32 -10.88 -1.35
CA ASP A 150 13.64 -12.18 -0.73
C ASP A 150 14.66 -12.06 0.39
N LYS A 151 15.66 -11.18 0.24
CA LYS A 151 16.65 -10.91 1.30
C LYS A 151 16.00 -10.22 2.50
N ALA A 152 15.05 -9.32 2.28
CA ALA A 152 14.30 -8.69 3.37
C ALA A 152 13.43 -9.72 4.10
N CYS A 153 12.76 -10.61 3.36
CA CYS A 153 11.98 -11.71 3.94
C CYS A 153 12.85 -12.68 4.76
N ALA A 154 14.03 -13.04 4.26
CA ALA A 154 14.98 -13.89 5.00
C ALA A 154 15.44 -13.26 6.32
N LYS A 155 15.74 -11.95 6.30
CA LYS A 155 16.08 -11.20 7.52
C LYS A 155 14.93 -11.16 8.53
N LEU A 156 13.69 -11.00 8.04
CA LEU A 156 12.50 -11.02 8.90
C LEU A 156 12.28 -12.40 9.52
N ALA A 157 12.49 -13.47 8.76
CA ALA A 157 12.41 -14.83 9.25
C ALA A 157 13.48 -15.11 10.32
N GLU A 158 14.72 -14.65 10.10
CA GLU A 158 15.81 -14.75 11.08
C GLU A 158 15.49 -13.98 12.37
N ALA A 159 15.02 -12.74 12.26
CA ALA A 159 14.62 -11.91 13.39
C ALA A 159 13.48 -12.53 14.22
N GLY A 160 12.54 -13.20 13.56
CA GLY A 160 11.43 -13.88 14.22
C GLY A 160 11.71 -15.30 14.70
N ALA A 161 12.87 -15.88 14.36
CA ALA A 161 13.23 -17.25 14.76
C ALA A 161 13.51 -17.39 16.27
N GLN A 162 13.98 -16.32 16.92
CA GLN A 162 14.23 -16.32 18.35
C GLN A 162 12.94 -16.08 19.15
N PRO A 163 12.84 -16.55 20.41
CA PRO A 163 11.71 -16.19 21.28
C PRO A 163 11.58 -14.67 21.44
N PRO A 164 10.35 -14.12 21.36
CA PRO A 164 10.15 -12.68 21.51
C PRO A 164 10.35 -12.26 22.96
N THR A 165 10.89 -11.06 23.19
CA THR A 165 11.03 -10.51 24.56
C THR A 165 9.70 -10.15 25.21
N LYS A 166 8.65 -9.91 24.42
CA LYS A 166 7.27 -9.56 24.83
C LYS A 166 6.26 -10.39 24.02
N GLY A 167 6.19 -11.69 24.32
CA GLY A 167 5.45 -12.66 23.51
C GLY A 167 3.92 -12.53 23.54
N ASP A 168 3.37 -11.91 24.57
CA ASP A 168 1.94 -11.73 24.82
C ASP A 168 1.40 -10.36 24.37
N MET A 169 2.28 -9.47 23.90
CA MET A 169 1.91 -8.13 23.45
C MET A 169 1.70 -8.08 21.93
N LEU A 170 0.63 -7.41 21.52
CA LEU A 170 0.32 -7.13 20.12
C LEU A 170 0.96 -5.81 19.68
N SER A 171 1.74 -5.84 18.60
CA SER A 171 2.44 -4.65 18.10
C SER A 171 2.00 -4.20 16.72
N TRP A 172 1.98 -2.88 16.54
CA TRP A 172 1.79 -2.21 15.26
C TRP A 172 2.66 -0.95 15.18
N CYS A 173 3.31 -0.72 14.04
CA CYS A 173 4.05 0.51 13.78
C CYS A 173 3.68 1.02 12.39
N GLY A 174 3.18 2.26 12.32
CA GLY A 174 2.84 2.85 11.04
C GLY A 174 2.23 4.25 11.14
N THR A 175 1.79 4.75 9.99
CA THR A 175 1.15 6.06 9.91
C THR A 175 -0.33 5.98 10.28
N ALA A 176 -0.73 6.59 11.40
CA ALA A 176 -2.09 6.49 11.92
C ALA A 176 -3.12 7.25 11.07
N HIS A 177 -2.78 8.43 10.54
CA HIS A 177 -3.73 9.25 9.76
C HIS A 177 -4.12 8.65 8.40
N HIS A 178 -3.59 7.50 8.00
CA HIS A 178 -3.99 6.85 6.75
C HIS A 178 -5.35 6.15 6.82
N HIS A 179 -5.88 5.87 8.01
CA HIS A 179 -7.20 5.25 8.17
C HIS A 179 -7.81 5.48 9.57
N PRO A 180 -9.13 5.70 9.71
CA PRO A 180 -9.78 5.88 11.02
C PRO A 180 -9.54 4.73 12.01
N SER A 181 -9.48 3.48 11.54
CA SER A 181 -9.19 2.34 12.42
C SER A 181 -7.80 2.40 13.04
N ARG A 182 -6.80 2.98 12.35
CA ARG A 182 -5.46 3.17 12.91
C ARG A 182 -5.44 4.25 13.98
N LEU A 183 -6.29 5.27 13.87
CA LEU A 183 -6.45 6.28 14.93
C LEU A 183 -7.12 5.66 16.16
N ARG A 184 -8.18 4.86 15.98
CA ARG A 184 -8.78 4.11 17.09
C ARG A 184 -7.79 3.14 17.74
N LEU A 185 -6.92 2.51 16.95
CA LEU A 185 -5.85 1.65 17.48
C LEU A 185 -4.89 2.43 18.40
N MET A 186 -4.57 3.69 18.10
CA MET A 186 -3.72 4.51 18.97
C MET A 186 -4.40 4.83 20.30
N GLU A 187 -5.73 5.02 20.29
CA GLU A 187 -6.50 5.22 21.53
C GLU A 187 -6.52 3.94 22.36
N LEU A 188 -6.82 2.79 21.74
CA LEU A 188 -6.79 1.48 22.41
C LEU A 188 -5.41 1.17 23.01
N ALA A 189 -4.31 1.54 22.34
CA ALA A 189 -2.97 1.35 22.86
C ALA A 189 -2.68 2.21 24.11
N LYS A 190 -3.29 3.39 24.22
CA LYS A 190 -3.22 4.22 25.43
C LYS A 190 -4.09 3.66 26.56
N GLU A 191 -5.25 3.10 26.22
CA GLU A 191 -6.18 2.45 27.16
C GLU A 191 -5.61 1.12 27.69
N HIS A 192 -4.83 0.40 26.87
CA HIS A 192 -4.32 -0.95 27.17
C HIS A 192 -2.82 -1.11 26.88
N PRO A 193 -1.93 -0.33 27.53
CA PRO A 193 -0.50 -0.32 27.21
C PRO A 193 0.23 -1.62 27.56
N ALA A 194 -0.35 -2.46 28.42
CA ALA A 194 0.17 -3.78 28.75
C ALA A 194 -0.13 -4.84 27.67
N LEU A 195 -1.09 -4.58 26.78
CA LEU A 195 -1.51 -5.52 25.72
C LEU A 195 -1.10 -5.03 24.33
N LEU A 196 -1.02 -3.72 24.13
CA LEU A 196 -0.85 -3.11 22.81
C LEU A 196 0.38 -2.20 22.78
N ALA A 197 1.35 -2.55 21.95
CA ALA A 197 2.54 -1.75 21.67
C ALA A 197 2.44 -1.11 20.28
N CYS A 198 1.76 0.04 20.21
CA CYS A 198 1.49 0.73 18.95
C CYS A 198 2.27 2.05 18.81
N VAL A 199 2.89 2.25 17.64
CA VAL A 199 3.70 3.44 17.34
C VAL A 199 3.17 4.16 16.11
N ASN A 200 2.91 5.47 16.24
CA ASN A 200 2.54 6.34 15.14
C ASN A 200 3.77 7.04 14.53
N VAL A 201 4.08 6.76 13.26
CA VAL A 201 5.34 7.21 12.61
C VAL A 201 5.27 8.63 12.06
N VAL A 202 4.10 9.29 12.13
CA VAL A 202 3.86 10.63 11.55
C VAL A 202 4.47 11.72 12.40
N ASP A 203 4.66 11.46 13.68
CA ASP A 203 5.43 12.32 14.52
C ASP A 203 6.91 12.07 14.20
N LYS A 204 7.43 12.74 13.16
CA LYS A 204 8.89 12.93 13.01
C LYS A 204 9.50 13.70 14.20
N ALA A 205 8.64 14.20 15.11
CA ALA A 205 8.96 14.76 16.42
C ALA A 205 8.84 13.74 17.57
N VAL A 206 8.29 12.54 17.34
CA VAL A 206 8.40 11.43 18.30
C VAL A 206 9.84 10.95 18.26
N ASP A 207 10.34 10.64 19.46
CA ASP A 207 11.66 10.08 19.69
C ASP A 207 11.97 9.03 18.62
N LYS A 208 13.05 9.25 17.84
CA LYS A 208 13.50 8.28 16.84
C LYS A 208 13.79 6.91 17.48
N SER A 209 14.06 6.87 18.79
CA SER A 209 14.23 5.63 19.55
C SER A 209 12.94 4.81 19.67
N ALA A 210 11.76 5.43 19.47
CA ALA A 210 10.47 4.75 19.51
C ALA A 210 10.08 4.12 18.16
N HIS A 211 10.73 4.51 17.06
CA HIS A 211 10.49 3.87 15.76
C HIS A 211 11.17 2.49 15.75
N LEU A 212 10.37 1.46 15.51
CA LEU A 212 10.88 0.10 15.33
C LEU A 212 10.73 -0.32 13.88
N SER A 213 11.83 -0.79 13.29
CA SER A 213 11.82 -1.58 12.07
C SER A 213 10.94 -2.82 12.22
N MET A 214 10.63 -3.50 11.12
CA MET A 214 9.87 -4.75 11.20
C MET A 214 10.68 -5.88 11.84
N CYS A 215 12.00 -5.93 11.63
CA CYS A 215 12.86 -6.89 12.32
C CYS A 215 12.84 -6.65 13.83
N GLU A 216 13.02 -5.42 14.31
CA GLU A 216 12.97 -5.11 15.74
C GLU A 216 11.58 -5.40 16.35
N GLN A 217 10.50 -5.20 15.58
CA GLN A 217 9.17 -5.62 16.00
C GLN A 217 9.05 -7.14 16.12
N ALA A 218 9.60 -7.89 15.16
CA ALA A 218 9.60 -9.35 15.19
C ALA A 218 10.44 -9.89 16.35
N GLU A 219 11.61 -9.31 16.64
CA GLU A 219 12.46 -9.68 17.79
C GLU A 219 11.77 -9.37 19.13
N ARG A 220 11.03 -8.26 19.19
CA ARG A 220 10.44 -7.79 20.44
C ARG A 220 9.09 -8.44 20.76
N TYR A 221 8.23 -8.63 19.78
CA TYR A 221 6.82 -8.98 20.00
C TYR A 221 6.44 -10.32 19.38
N GLY A 222 5.66 -11.12 20.12
CA GLY A 222 5.16 -12.41 19.63
C GLY A 222 3.96 -12.30 18.70
N LEU A 223 3.21 -11.19 18.80
CA LEU A 223 1.98 -10.94 18.06
C LEU A 223 2.13 -9.65 17.26
N LEU A 224 1.87 -9.71 15.95
CA LEU A 224 1.96 -8.57 15.05
C LEU A 224 0.59 -8.25 14.47
N LEU A 225 0.24 -6.97 14.37
CA LEU A 225 -1.02 -6.51 13.79
C LEU A 225 -0.77 -5.89 12.41
N ASP A 226 -1.63 -6.22 11.45
CA ASP A 226 -1.76 -5.50 10.19
C ASP A 226 -3.13 -4.80 10.11
N VAL A 227 -3.10 -3.55 9.67
CA VAL A 227 -4.28 -2.69 9.52
C VAL A 227 -4.18 -1.96 8.20
N GLN A 228 -5.28 -1.94 7.44
CA GLN A 228 -5.35 -1.25 6.15
C GLN A 228 -4.88 0.21 6.22
N GLY A 229 -4.23 0.67 5.15
CA GLY A 229 -3.92 2.08 4.94
C GLY A 229 -5.08 2.81 4.26
N LYS A 230 -4.74 3.67 3.29
CA LYS A 230 -5.76 4.36 2.49
C LYS A 230 -6.58 3.37 1.65
N GLY A 231 -5.95 2.31 1.14
CA GLY A 231 -6.61 1.13 0.57
C GLY A 231 -6.06 -0.11 1.25
N TYR A 232 -4.98 -0.68 0.72
CA TYR A 232 -4.30 -1.84 1.29
C TYR A 232 -3.12 -1.47 2.21
N SER A 233 -2.36 -2.47 2.65
CA SER A 233 -1.14 -2.33 3.44
C SER A 233 -0.07 -3.27 2.89
N SER A 234 0.95 -2.74 2.19
CA SER A 234 2.11 -3.53 1.71
C SER A 234 2.86 -4.27 2.82
N ARG A 235 2.58 -3.95 4.09
CA ARG A 235 3.18 -4.55 5.27
C ARG A 235 2.82 -6.03 5.44
N LEU A 236 1.59 -6.45 5.08
CA LEU A 236 1.09 -7.79 5.43
C LEU A 236 2.02 -8.90 4.96
N LYS A 237 2.39 -8.88 3.68
CA LYS A 237 3.27 -9.90 3.07
C LYS A 237 4.60 -10.04 3.82
N LEU A 238 5.18 -8.93 4.28
CA LEU A 238 6.43 -8.93 5.04
C LEU A 238 6.23 -9.52 6.45
N LEU A 239 5.11 -9.20 7.12
CA LEU A 239 4.83 -9.77 8.46
C LEU A 239 4.68 -11.29 8.42
N LEU A 240 4.10 -11.83 7.35
CA LEU A 240 3.93 -13.28 7.19
C LEU A 240 5.27 -14.02 7.14
N HIS A 241 6.37 -13.35 6.74
CA HIS A 241 7.71 -13.94 6.75
C HIS A 241 8.39 -13.93 8.13
N THR A 242 7.83 -13.25 9.13
CA THR A 242 8.43 -13.21 10.48
C THR A 242 8.27 -14.51 11.26
N GLY A 243 7.37 -15.42 10.85
CA GLY A 243 7.00 -16.58 11.66
C GLY A 243 6.23 -16.25 12.96
N ARG A 244 5.89 -14.97 13.19
CA ARG A 244 5.02 -14.54 14.30
C ARG A 244 3.54 -14.73 13.97
N ALA A 245 2.70 -14.78 15.00
CA ALA A 245 1.26 -14.73 14.79
C ALA A 245 0.86 -13.34 14.27
N VAL A 246 0.23 -13.28 13.10
CA VAL A 246 -0.21 -12.03 12.47
C VAL A 246 -1.73 -11.90 12.59
N PHE A 247 -2.17 -10.89 13.33
CA PHE A 247 -3.56 -10.47 13.40
C PHE A 247 -3.83 -9.53 12.22
N VAL A 248 -4.79 -9.87 11.37
CA VAL A 248 -5.21 -9.02 10.26
C VAL A 248 -6.54 -8.38 10.61
N ALA A 249 -6.55 -7.06 10.80
CA ALA A 249 -7.80 -6.34 11.02
C ALA A 249 -8.69 -6.47 9.78
N LYS A 250 -9.96 -6.87 9.98
CA LYS A 250 -10.94 -7.03 8.90
C LYS A 250 -11.00 -5.75 8.05
N ARG A 251 -10.90 -5.92 6.74
CA ARG A 251 -10.87 -4.85 5.74
C ARG A 251 -11.56 -5.30 4.45
N PRO A 252 -12.10 -4.37 3.65
CA PRO A 252 -12.64 -4.68 2.32
C PRO A 252 -11.55 -4.75 1.25
N TRP A 253 -10.38 -4.14 1.50
CA TRP A 253 -9.27 -4.08 0.54
C TRP A 253 -8.41 -5.34 0.59
N GLU A 254 -8.23 -5.93 -0.58
CA GLU A 254 -7.53 -7.18 -0.79
C GLU A 254 -6.38 -6.99 -1.77
N GLU A 255 -5.24 -7.58 -1.47
CA GLU A 255 -4.11 -7.73 -2.40
C GLU A 255 -4.28 -9.00 -3.24
N TYR A 256 -3.51 -9.13 -4.32
CA TYR A 256 -3.64 -10.24 -5.27
C TYR A 256 -3.53 -11.63 -4.61
N PHE A 257 -2.70 -11.79 -3.57
CA PHE A 257 -2.50 -13.07 -2.88
C PHE A 257 -3.58 -13.37 -1.82
N GLN A 258 -4.51 -12.44 -1.59
CA GLN A 258 -5.63 -12.63 -0.66
C GLN A 258 -6.90 -13.11 -1.38
N GLN A 259 -6.89 -13.13 -2.71
CA GLN A 259 -8.01 -13.51 -3.55
C GLN A 259 -7.99 -15.03 -3.79
N GLY A 260 -9.14 -15.68 -3.59
CA GLY A 260 -9.32 -17.13 -3.75
C GLY A 260 -10.77 -17.46 -4.07
#